data_AF-A0A7M3LRS9-F1
#
_entry.id   AF-A0A7M3LRS9-F1
#
_cell.length_a   1.000
_cell.length_b   1.000
_cell.length_c   1.000
_cell.angle_alpha   90.00
_cell.angle_beta   90.00
_cell.angle_gamma   90.00
#
_symmetry.space_group_name_H-M   'P 1'
#
loop_
_entity.id
_entity.type
_entity.pdbx_description
1 polymer ?
#
loop_
_entity_poly.entity_id
_entity_poly.type
_entity_poly.pdbx_seq_one_letter_code
_entity_poly.pdbx_strand_id
1 'polypeptide(L)'
;MVAEASPFLHETFLAAPLALPLGDRYHPGLPTPYLRCKAQVVRLLPAAALPLLPQRKQYFKTALANASTSGCRAPRCVEAGLLDGQALAVESDPAVLLVVAALERWLTGAEQKAAAITSG
;
A
#
# COMPACT_ATOMS: atom_id res chain seq x y z
N MET A 1 2.43 -16.35 -15.23
CA MET A 1 3.53 -15.47 -14.80
C MET A 1 3.66 -15.67 -13.30
N VAL A 2 4.78 -16.23 -12.83
CA VAL A 2 5.00 -16.42 -11.38
C VAL A 2 5.27 -15.03 -10.79
N ALA A 3 4.51 -14.62 -9.78
CA ALA A 3 4.78 -13.36 -9.09
C ALA A 3 6.21 -13.43 -8.54
N GLU A 4 7.06 -12.49 -8.94
CA GLU A 4 8.44 -12.41 -8.45
C GLU A 4 8.40 -12.33 -6.92
N ALA A 5 8.98 -13.32 -6.24
CA ALA A 5 9.01 -13.36 -4.79
C ALA A 5 9.78 -12.13 -4.30
N SER A 6 9.14 -11.28 -3.50
CA SER A 6 9.78 -10.08 -2.99
C SER A 6 11.04 -10.48 -2.22
N PRO A 7 12.24 -9.97 -2.58
CA PRO A 7 13.47 -10.31 -1.88
C PRO A 7 13.44 -9.88 -0.41
N PHE A 8 12.54 -8.94 -0.06
CA PHE A 8 12.33 -8.48 1.32
C PHE A 8 11.46 -9.41 2.18
N LEU A 9 10.80 -10.40 1.56
CA LEU A 9 10.00 -11.41 2.26
C LEU A 9 10.71 -12.77 2.33
N HIS A 10 11.92 -12.87 1.77
CA HIS A 10 12.72 -14.08 1.87
C HIS A 10 13.16 -14.32 3.32
N GLU A 11 13.10 -15.56 3.80
CA GLU A 11 13.37 -15.90 5.20
C GLU A 11 14.75 -15.43 5.67
N THR A 12 15.77 -15.57 4.83
CA THR A 12 17.13 -15.09 5.13
C THR A 12 17.20 -13.59 5.30
N PHE A 13 16.38 -12.83 4.57
CA PHE A 13 16.27 -11.39 4.73
C PHE A 13 15.47 -11.04 5.99
N LEU A 14 14.37 -11.74 6.28
CA LEU A 14 13.50 -11.47 7.42
C LEU A 14 14.14 -11.82 8.77
N ALA A 15 15.03 -12.80 8.82
CA ALA A 15 15.70 -13.21 10.05
C ALA A 15 16.49 -12.05 10.70
N ALA A 16 17.21 -11.27 9.91
CA ALA A 16 18.03 -10.16 10.40
C ALA A 16 17.23 -9.04 11.10
N PRO A 17 16.19 -8.43 10.51
CA PRO A 17 15.39 -7.41 11.18
C PRO A 17 14.56 -7.96 12.35
N LEU A 18 14.14 -9.23 12.31
CA LEU A 18 13.41 -9.85 13.42
C LEU A 18 14.30 -10.09 14.65
N ALA A 19 15.60 -10.32 14.46
CA ALA A 19 16.57 -10.46 15.55
C ALA A 19 16.95 -9.13 16.22
N LEU A 20 16.60 -7.97 15.63
CA LEU A 20 16.95 -6.67 16.20
C LEU A 20 16.23 -6.43 17.54
N PRO A 21 16.94 -5.99 18.60
CA PRO A 21 16.33 -5.55 19.85
C PRO A 21 15.27 -4.48 19.59
N LEU A 22 14.14 -4.53 20.31
CA LEU A 22 13.04 -3.59 20.11
C LEU A 22 13.48 -2.12 20.28
N GLY A 23 14.36 -1.84 21.25
CA GLY A 23 14.91 -0.51 21.48
C GLY A 23 15.71 0.04 20.30
N ASP A 24 16.31 -0.83 19.48
CA ASP A 24 17.12 -0.42 18.33
C ASP A 24 16.27 -0.14 17.09
N ARG A 25 15.00 -0.54 17.08
CA ARG A 25 14.09 -0.30 15.94
C ARG A 25 13.59 1.14 15.89
N TYR A 26 13.74 1.89 16.98
CA TYR A 26 13.26 3.25 17.13
C TYR A 26 14.34 4.19 17.67
N HIS A 27 14.54 5.35 17.04
CA HIS A 27 15.50 6.35 17.51
C HIS A 27 14.84 7.73 17.71
N PRO A 28 14.62 8.22 18.94
CA PRO A 28 13.86 9.44 19.21
C PRO A 28 14.52 10.71 18.65
N GLY A 29 15.85 10.74 18.54
CA GLY A 29 16.59 11.90 18.03
C GLY A 29 16.47 12.16 16.52
N LEU A 30 15.75 11.31 15.77
CA LEU A 30 15.51 11.55 14.34
C LEU A 30 14.35 12.55 14.13
N PRO A 31 14.43 13.40 13.10
CA PRO A 31 13.62 14.62 13.01
C PRO A 31 12.13 14.37 12.78
N THR A 32 11.74 13.18 12.31
CA THR A 32 10.35 12.90 11.91
C THR A 32 9.93 11.51 12.40
N PRO A 33 8.68 11.30 12.82
CA PRO A 33 8.22 9.98 13.31
C PRO A 33 8.50 8.84 12.32
N TYR A 34 8.33 9.11 11.01
CA TYR A 34 8.64 8.14 9.96
C TYR A 34 10.12 7.69 9.99
N LEU A 35 11.05 8.64 10.15
CA LEU A 35 12.48 8.33 10.23
C LEU A 35 12.85 7.63 11.54
N ARG A 36 12.19 7.98 12.66
CA ARG A 36 12.43 7.31 13.95
C ARG A 36 12.19 5.81 13.86
N CYS A 37 11.11 5.38 13.19
CA CYS A 37 10.78 3.96 12.96
C CYS A 37 11.65 3.29 11.88
N LYS A 38 12.52 4.05 11.19
CA LYS A 38 13.45 3.56 10.18
C LYS A 38 14.90 3.80 10.61
N ALA A 39 15.16 3.86 11.92
CA ALA A 39 16.45 4.18 12.49
C ALA A 39 17.62 3.37 11.88
N GLN A 40 17.46 2.05 11.76
CA GLN A 40 18.50 1.20 11.19
C GLN A 40 18.77 1.48 9.71
N VAL A 41 17.73 1.80 8.92
CA VAL A 41 17.90 2.21 7.51
C VAL A 41 18.62 3.55 7.44
N VAL A 42 18.25 4.49 8.30
CA VAL A 42 18.87 5.82 8.35
C VAL A 42 20.35 5.76 8.70
N ARG A 43 20.77 4.83 9.57
CA ARG A 43 22.18 4.60 9.93
C ARG A 43 23.05 4.12 8.77
N LEU A 44 22.45 3.52 7.74
CA LEU A 44 23.18 3.09 6.53
C LEU A 44 23.48 4.24 5.58
N LEU A 45 22.90 5.42 5.83
CA LEU A 45 23.04 6.58 4.96
C LEU A 45 24.15 7.52 5.46
N PRO A 46 24.85 8.21 4.55
CA PRO A 46 25.75 9.29 4.92
C PRO A 46 25.00 10.40 5.68
N ALA A 47 25.62 10.98 6.70
CA ALA A 47 25.01 12.06 7.49
C ALA A 47 24.55 13.25 6.62
N ALA A 48 25.29 13.56 5.55
CA ALA A 48 24.94 14.61 4.60
C ALA A 48 23.65 14.35 3.81
N ALA A 49 23.18 13.10 3.73
CA ALA A 49 21.94 12.75 3.02
C ALA A 49 20.69 12.99 3.87
N LEU A 50 20.81 13.06 5.21
CA LEU A 50 19.68 13.21 6.14
C LEU A 50 18.76 14.40 5.80
N PRO A 51 19.27 15.61 5.51
CA PRO A 51 18.41 16.76 5.18
C PRO A 51 17.70 16.63 3.84
N LEU A 52 18.22 15.78 2.94
CA LEU A 52 17.68 15.54 1.61
C LEU A 52 16.61 14.44 1.60
N LEU A 53 16.43 13.73 2.72
CA LEU A 53 15.45 12.65 2.79
C LEU A 53 14.03 13.20 2.63
N PRO A 54 13.23 12.62 1.73
CA PRO A 54 11.91 13.13 1.43
C PRO A 54 11.00 13.04 2.65
N GLN A 55 10.52 14.19 3.11
CA GLN A 55 9.46 14.28 4.11
C GLN A 55 8.11 13.75 3.58
N ARG A 56 7.96 13.65 2.25
CA ARG A 56 6.70 13.28 1.59
C ARG A 56 6.13 11.92 2.01
N LYS A 57 6.96 10.99 2.47
CA LYS A 57 6.49 9.70 3.02
C LYS A 57 5.68 9.86 4.32
N GLN A 58 5.75 11.01 4.99
CA GLN A 58 4.88 11.35 6.13
C GLN A 58 3.42 11.52 5.70
N TYR A 59 3.21 12.16 4.54
CA TYR A 59 1.88 12.36 3.98
C TYR A 59 1.36 11.11 3.29
N PHE A 60 2.14 10.03 3.18
CA PHE A 60 1.66 8.80 2.54
C PHE A 60 0.41 8.27 3.24
N LYS A 61 0.37 8.27 4.58
CA LYS A 61 -0.82 7.86 5.33
C LYS A 61 -2.02 8.77 5.03
N THR A 62 -1.82 10.08 4.97
CA THR A 62 -2.88 11.06 4.66
C THR A 62 -3.33 10.96 3.21
N ALA A 63 -2.40 10.82 2.26
CA ALA A 63 -2.69 10.66 0.84
C ALA A 63 -3.39 9.33 0.56
N LEU A 64 -3.00 8.25 1.27
CA LEU A 64 -3.64 6.94 1.19
C LEU A 64 -5.06 7.00 1.75
N ALA A 65 -5.23 7.62 2.93
CA ALA A 65 -6.55 7.85 3.52
C ALA A 65 -7.45 8.71 2.61
N ASN A 66 -6.91 9.77 2.01
CA ASN A 66 -7.63 10.62 1.07
C ASN A 66 -8.03 9.86 -0.22
N ALA A 67 -7.12 9.03 -0.74
CA ALA A 67 -7.38 8.16 -1.87
C ALA A 67 -8.45 7.12 -1.55
N SER A 68 -8.52 6.60 -0.32
CA SER A 68 -9.56 5.66 0.10
C SER A 68 -10.91 6.33 0.47
N THR A 69 -10.91 7.59 0.95
CA THR A 69 -12.14 8.34 1.26
C THR A 69 -12.93 8.75 0.01
N SER A 70 -12.32 8.64 -1.17
CA SER A 70 -13.03 8.72 -2.44
C SER A 70 -13.83 7.42 -2.60
N GLY A 71 -14.82 7.24 -1.72
CA GLY A 71 -15.48 5.97 -1.41
C GLY A 71 -15.62 5.12 -2.66
N CYS A 72 -14.90 4.00 -2.70
CA CYS A 72 -14.90 3.17 -3.88
C CYS A 72 -16.26 2.51 -4.01
N ARG A 73 -17.12 3.12 -4.83
CA ARG A 73 -18.29 2.46 -5.36
C ARG A 73 -17.76 1.39 -6.31
N ALA A 74 -18.06 0.13 -6.01
CA ALA A 74 -17.72 -1.01 -6.87
C ALA A 74 -19.00 -1.66 -7.44
N PRO A 75 -19.84 -0.90 -8.18
CA PRO A 75 -21.11 -1.40 -8.68
C PRO A 75 -20.94 -2.61 -9.57
N ARG A 76 -19.92 -2.66 -10.44
CA ARG A 76 -19.69 -3.84 -11.30
C ARG A 76 -19.33 -5.07 -10.49
N CYS A 77 -18.46 -4.92 -9.49
CA CYS A 77 -18.11 -6.05 -8.63
C CYS A 77 -19.30 -6.55 -7.81
N VAL A 78 -20.20 -5.67 -7.36
CA VAL A 78 -21.43 -6.06 -6.65
C VAL A 78 -22.42 -6.73 -7.61
N GLU A 79 -22.65 -6.15 -8.80
CA GLU A 79 -23.51 -6.73 -9.84
C GLU A 79 -23.04 -8.13 -10.28
N ALA A 80 -21.72 -8.33 -10.37
CA ALA A 80 -21.11 -9.61 -10.69
C ALA A 80 -21.13 -10.63 -9.53
N GLY A 81 -21.61 -10.25 -8.34
CA GLY A 81 -21.64 -11.11 -7.15
C GLY A 81 -20.27 -11.36 -6.51
N LEU A 82 -19.25 -10.56 -6.85
CA LEU A 82 -17.90 -10.69 -6.30
C LEU A 82 -17.77 -10.03 -4.91
N LEU A 83 -18.59 -9.02 -4.64
CA LEU A 83 -18.59 -8.27 -3.38
C LEU A 83 -20.00 -8.14 -2.82
N ASP A 84 -20.12 -8.19 -1.50
CA ASP A 84 -21.34 -7.84 -0.79
C ASP A 84 -21.45 -6.33 -0.64
N GLY A 85 -22.51 -5.73 -1.21
CA GLY A 85 -22.71 -4.29 -1.21
C GLY A 85 -23.01 -3.71 0.18
N GLN A 86 -23.61 -4.47 1.09
CA GLN A 86 -23.89 -4.02 2.46
C GLN A 86 -22.61 -4.03 3.31
N ALA A 87 -21.78 -5.06 3.17
CA ALA A 87 -20.46 -5.12 3.82
C ALA A 87 -19.55 -3.98 3.32
N LEU A 88 -19.53 -3.72 2.02
CA LEU A 88 -18.74 -2.64 1.43
C LEU A 88 -19.18 -1.26 1.92
N ALA A 89 -20.48 -1.05 2.18
CA ALA A 89 -21.02 0.24 2.61
C ALA A 89 -20.52 0.71 3.99
N VAL A 90 -20.08 -0.22 4.85
CA VAL A 90 -19.57 0.07 6.20
C VAL A 90 -18.05 -0.11 6.32
N GLU A 91 -17.37 -0.48 5.23
CA GLU A 91 -15.93 -0.69 5.23
C GLU A 91 -15.18 0.65 5.31
N SER A 92 -14.12 0.68 6.12
CA SER A 92 -13.31 1.87 6.37
C SER A 92 -11.80 1.62 6.29
N ASP A 93 -11.36 0.36 6.19
CA ASP A 93 -9.95 0.03 6.01
C ASP A 93 -9.46 0.51 4.64
N PRO A 94 -8.50 1.47 4.59
CA PRO A 94 -7.94 1.97 3.35
C PRO A 94 -7.34 0.87 2.47
N ALA A 95 -6.76 -0.17 3.05
CA ALA A 95 -6.18 -1.27 2.28
C ALA A 95 -7.26 -2.04 1.52
N VAL A 96 -8.37 -2.36 2.18
CA VAL A 96 -9.51 -3.05 1.58
C VAL A 96 -10.14 -2.16 0.50
N LEU A 97 -10.40 -0.89 0.80
CA LEU A 97 -11.01 0.05 -0.14
C LEU A 97 -10.16 0.25 -1.41
N LEU A 98 -8.83 0.26 -1.29
CA LEU A 98 -7.93 0.36 -2.44
C LEU A 98 -7.93 -0.90 -3.32
N VAL A 99 -8.04 -2.09 -2.71
CA VAL A 99 -8.16 -3.36 -3.43
C VAL A 99 -9.50 -3.41 -4.17
N VAL A 100 -10.59 -3.05 -3.50
CA VAL A 100 -11.93 -2.96 -4.13
C VAL A 100 -11.90 -2.03 -5.33
N ALA A 101 -11.25 -0.86 -5.21
CA ALA A 101 -11.08 0.06 -6.34
C ALA A 101 -10.24 -0.52 -7.49
N ALA A 102 -9.24 -1.35 -7.19
CA ALA A 102 -8.46 -2.02 -8.21
C ALA A 102 -9.28 -3.07 -8.96
N LEU A 103 -10.09 -3.85 -8.25
CA LEU A 103 -11.00 -4.85 -8.82
C LEU A 103 -12.03 -4.21 -9.74
N GLU A 104 -12.68 -3.13 -9.28
CA GLU A 104 -13.68 -2.41 -10.08
C GLU A 104 -13.08 -1.86 -11.38
N ARG A 105 -11.89 -1.25 -11.31
CA ARG A 105 -11.17 -0.75 -12.50
C ARG A 105 -10.80 -1.88 -13.46
N TRP A 106 -10.35 -3.02 -12.92
CA TRP A 106 -9.99 -4.17 -13.72
C TRP A 106 -11.20 -4.73 -14.46
N LEU A 107 -12.32 -4.92 -13.76
CA LEU A 107 -13.56 -5.46 -14.34
C LEU A 107 -14.12 -4.51 -15.40
N THR A 108 -14.19 -3.21 -15.10
CA THR A 108 -14.58 -2.18 -16.08
C THR A 108 -13.71 -2.22 -17.34
N GLY A 109 -12.39 -2.33 -17.18
CA GLY A 109 -11.46 -2.42 -18.29
C GLY A 109 -11.60 -3.71 -19.11
N ALA A 110 -11.93 -4.83 -18.47
CA ALA A 110 -12.20 -6.09 -19.14
C ALA A 110 -13.49 -6.02 -19.99
N GLU A 111 -14.57 -5.47 -19.43
CA GLU A 111 -15.84 -5.24 -20.14
C GLU A 111 -15.66 -4.36 -21.37
N GLN A 112 -14.93 -3.24 -21.25
CA GLN A 112 -14.66 -2.33 -22.36
C GLN A 112 -13.88 -3.02 -23.50
N LYS A 113 -12.88 -3.84 -23.17
CA LYS A 113 -12.13 -4.61 -24.17
C LYS A 113 -12.99 -5.66 -24.84
N ALA A 114 -13.84 -6.36 -24.09
CA ALA A 114 -14.76 -7.34 -24.65
C ALA A 114 -15.77 -6.68 -25.60
N ALA A 115 -16.33 -5.53 -25.24
CA ALA A 115 -17.25 -4.77 -26.10
C ALA A 115 -16.61 -4.32 -27.42
N ALA A 116 -15.33 -3.94 -27.39
CA ALA A 116 -14.56 -3.56 -28.58
C ALA A 116 -14.28 -4.74 -29.52
N ILE A 117 -14.17 -5.97 -29.00
CA ILE A 117 -13.97 -7.19 -29.81
C ILE A 117 -15.28 -7.61 -30.49
N THR A 118 -16.42 -7.50 -29.80
CA THR A 118 -17.73 -7.95 -30.30
C THR A 118 -18.34 -6.98 -31.33
N SER A 119 -17.83 -5.75 -31.42
CA SER A 119 -18.34 -4.70 -32.32
C SER A 119 -17.54 -4.55 -33.62
N GLY A 120 -16.53 -5.41 -33.86
CA GLY A 120 -15.71 -5.47 -35.07
C GLY A 120 -15.93 -6.77 -35.83
#